data_AF-A0A5E4I6L5-F1
#
_entry.id   AF-A0A5E4I6L5-F1
#
_cell.length_a   1.000
_cell.length_b   1.000
_cell.length_c   1.000
_cell.angle_alpha   90.00
_cell.angle_beta   90.00
_cell.angle_gamma   90.00
#
_symmetry.space_group_name_H-M   'P 1'
#
loop_
_entity.id
_entity.type
_entity.pdbx_description
1 polymer ?
#
loop_
_entity_poly.entity_id
_entity_poly.type
_entity_poly.pdbx_seq_one_letter_code
_entity_poly.pdbx_strand_id
1 'polypeptide(L)' 'MLLYLYSLFRWRNLLNIGIGLFNLLPLKPLDGGLIFEEIAKEFFGKAWKPVYTVVAVSTLGLILLNLFGAYLVKAITAII' A
#
# COMPACT_ATOMS: atom_id res chain seq x y z
N MET A 1 8.28 -26.57 -23.31
CA MET A 1 8.66 -25.23 -23.81
C MET A 1 7.52 -24.21 -23.67
N LEU A 2 6.36 -24.40 -24.30
CA LEU A 2 5.24 -23.43 -24.22
C LEU A 2 4.70 -23.19 -22.80
N LEU A 3 4.56 -24.24 -21.98
CA LEU A 3 4.15 -24.11 -20.58
C LEU A 3 5.12 -23.29 -19.73
N TYR A 4 6.42 -23.36 -20.05
CA TYR A 4 7.45 -22.58 -19.35
C TYR A 4 7.32 -21.09 -19.69
N LEU A 5 7.16 -20.76 -20.98
CA LEU A 5 6.93 -19.37 -21.41
C LEU A 5 5.64 -18.80 -20.81
N TYR A 6 4.55 -19.58 -20.79
CA TYR A 6 3.31 -19.17 -20.15
C TYR A 6 3.49 -18.88 -18.66
N SER A 7 4.19 -19.77 -17.93
CA SER A 7 4.49 -19.57 -16.52
C SER A 7 5.34 -18.31 -16.28
N LEU A 8 6.35 -18.08 -17.11
CA LEU A 8 7.21 -16.90 -17.05
C LEU A 8 6.41 -15.61 -17.23
N PHE A 9 5.58 -15.51 -18.28
CA PHE A 9 4.76 -14.31 -18.51
C PHE A 9 3.72 -14.11 -17.40
N ARG A 10 3.14 -15.19 -16.88
CA ARG A 10 2.20 -15.12 -15.76
C ARG A 10 2.86 -14.52 -14.52
N TRP A 11 4.03 -15.01 -14.14
CA TRP A 11 4.77 -14.48 -12.98
C TRP A 11 5.24 -13.05 -13.20
N ARG A 12 5.78 -12.74 -14.38
CA ARG A 12 6.20 -11.39 -14.74
C ARG A 12 5.03 -10.40 -14.68
N ASN A 13 3.86 -10.78 -15.16
CA ASN A 13 2.68 -9.92 -15.11
C ASN A 13 2.15 -9.75 -13.70
N LEU A 14 2.08 -10.84 -12.92
CA LEU A 14 1.65 -10.78 -11.53
C LEU A 14 2.55 -9.85 -10.70
N LEU A 15 3.87 -9.97 -10.86
CA LEU A 15 4.84 -9.13 -10.14
C LEU A 15 4.73 -7.66 -10.56
N ASN A 16 4.65 -7.36 -11.85
CA ASN A 16 4.52 -5.97 -12.31
C ASN A 16 3.24 -5.31 -11.82
N ILE A 17 2.12 -6.04 -11.87
CA ILE A 17 0.84 -5.53 -11.35
C ILE A 17 0.94 -5.34 -9.83
N GLY A 18 1.48 -6.32 -9.09
CA GLY A 18 1.64 -6.22 -7.65
C GLY A 18 2.53 -5.05 -7.22
N ILE A 19 3.71 -4.90 -7.82
CA ILE A 19 4.65 -3.82 -7.54
C ILE A 19 4.06 -2.47 -7.96
N GLY A 20 3.42 -2.40 -9.13
CA GLY A 20 2.78 -1.19 -9.61
C GLY A 20 1.66 -0.72 -8.69
N LEU A 21 0.77 -1.63 -8.27
CA LEU A 21 -0.29 -1.33 -7.31
C LEU A 21 0.27 -0.89 -5.95
N PHE A 22 1.34 -1.53 -5.48
CA PHE A 22 1.99 -1.14 -4.24
C PHE A 22 2.59 0.27 -4.35
N ASN A 23 3.27 0.59 -5.45
CA ASN A 23 3.82 1.93 -5.67
C ASN A 23 2.75 3.01 -5.78
N LEU A 24 1.52 2.70 -6.20
CA LEU A 24 0.42 3.66 -6.28
C LEU A 24 -0.24 3.96 -4.92
N LEU A 25 0.17 3.31 -3.84
CA LEU A 25 -0.36 3.62 -2.51
C LEU A 25 0.01 5.06 -2.09
N PRO A 26 -0.90 5.80 -1.42
CA PRO A 26 -0.67 7.19 -1.01
C PRO A 26 0.23 7.27 0.24
N LEU A 27 1.46 6.75 0.14
CA LEU A 27 2.42 6.64 1.22
C LEU A 27 3.84 6.93 0.69
N LYS A 28 4.52 7.95 1.21
CA LYS A 28 5.96 8.16 0.90
C LYS A 28 6.83 7.04 1.50
N PRO A 29 7.89 6.59 0.80
CA PRO A 29 8.49 7.18 -0.42
C PRO A 29 7.92 6.63 -1.74
N LEU A 30 6.75 5.99 -1.74
CA LEU A 30 6.14 5.40 -2.94
C LEU A 30 5.63 6.49 -3.89
N ASP A 31 5.55 6.16 -5.18
CA ASP A 31 5.16 7.08 -6.25
C ASP A 31 3.77 7.68 -6.02
N GLY A 32 2.81 6.87 -5.57
CA GLY A 32 1.45 7.26 -5.22
C GLY A 32 1.40 8.24 -4.05
N GLY A 33 2.36 8.18 -3.13
CA GLY A 33 2.50 9.16 -2.05
C GLY A 33 2.93 10.54 -2.56
N LEU A 34 3.81 10.59 -3.57
CA LEU A 34 4.22 11.83 -4.22
C LEU A 34 3.08 12.42 -5.07
N ILE A 35 2.38 11.57 -5.83
CA ILE A 35 1.21 11.99 -6.63
C ILE A 35 0.11 12.53 -5.71
N PHE A 36 -0.23 11.80 -4.64
CA PHE A 36 -1.29 12.20 -3.74
C PHE A 36 -0.94 13.48 -2.96
N GLU A 37 0.33 13.72 -2.66
CA GLU A 37 0.77 14.99 -2.07
C GLU A 37 0.46 16.18 -2.97
N GLU A 38 0.78 16.11 -4.27
CA GLU A 38 0.54 17.22 -5.20
C GLU A 38 -0.96 17.45 -5.40
N ILE A 39 -1.75 16.36 -5.54
CA ILE A 39 -3.23 16.45 -5.56
C ILE A 39 -3.74 17.10 -4.27
N ALA A 40 -3.23 16.69 -3.11
CA ALA A 40 -3.67 17.25 -1.84
C ALA A 40 -3.32 18.74 -1.72
N LYS A 41 -2.16 19.17 -2.21
CA LYS A 41 -1.75 20.59 -2.24
C LYS A 41 -2.69 21.43 -3.08
N GLU A 42 -3.07 20.93 -4.26
CA GLU A 42 -3.97 21.63 -5.18
C GLU A 42 -5.39 21.75 -4.61
N PHE A 43 -5.92 20.67 -4.03
CA PHE A 43 -7.32 20.63 -3.57
C PHE A 43 -7.54 21.22 -2.17
N PHE A 44 -6.60 21.04 -1.23
CA PHE A 44 -6.79 21.40 0.17
C PHE A 44 -5.99 22.63 0.62
N GLY A 45 -5.17 23.22 -0.26
CA GLY A 45 -4.38 24.41 0.06
C GLY A 45 -3.62 24.24 1.38
N LYS A 46 -3.76 25.16 2.33
CA LYS A 46 -3.06 25.10 3.64
C LYS A 46 -3.33 23.84 4.46
N ALA A 47 -4.44 23.13 4.21
CA ALA A 47 -4.82 21.92 4.92
C ALA A 47 -4.30 20.63 4.25
N TRP A 48 -3.51 20.72 3.18
CA TRP A 48 -2.99 19.54 2.47
C TRP A 48 -2.20 18.58 3.36
N LYS A 49 -1.39 19.14 4.27
CA LYS A 49 -0.47 18.37 5.11
C LYS A 49 -1.19 17.45 6.10
N PRO A 50 -2.16 17.92 6.92
CA PRO A 50 -2.92 17.03 7.79
C PRO A 50 -3.76 16.01 7.00
N VAL A 51 -4.36 16.40 5.86
CA VAL A 51 -5.12 15.47 5.01
C VAL A 51 -4.21 14.35 4.49
N TYR A 52 -3.05 14.70 3.95
CA TYR A 52 -2.05 13.76 3.49
C TYR A 52 -1.62 12.81 4.62
N THR A 53 -1.31 13.34 5.81
CA THR A 53 -0.89 12.53 6.94
C THR A 53 -1.95 11.53 7.38
N VAL A 54 -3.22 11.94 7.45
CA VAL A 54 -4.32 11.03 7.81
C VAL A 54 -4.42 9.90 6.79
N VAL A 55 -4.44 10.21 5.49
CA VAL A 55 -4.55 9.18 4.44
C VAL A 55 -3.35 8.24 4.45
N ALA A 56 -2.13 8.76 4.60
CA ALA A 56 -0.91 7.95 4.64
C ALA A 56 -0.89 7.04 5.87
N VAL A 57 -1.22 7.55 7.05
CA VAL A 57 -1.26 6.77 8.30
C VAL A 57 -2.37 5.73 8.26
N SER A 58 -3.57 6.08 7.77
CA SER A 58 -4.65 5.12 7.60
C SER A 58 -4.27 4.00 6.62
N THR A 59 -3.63 4.35 5.50
CA THR A 59 -3.15 3.35 4.52
C THR A 59 -2.12 2.41 5.14
N LEU A 60 -1.12 2.95 5.84
CA LEU A 60 -0.11 2.15 6.53
C LEU A 60 -0.73 1.28 7.63
N GLY A 61 -1.67 1.82 8.40
CA GLY A 61 -2.41 1.09 9.42
C GLY A 61 -3.19 -0.09 8.84
N LEU A 62 -3.90 0.12 7.73
CA LEU A 62 -4.62 -0.95 7.03
C LEU A 62 -3.67 -2.06 6.55
N ILE A 63 -2.50 -1.70 6.01
CA ILE A 63 -1.49 -2.66 5.56
C ILE A 63 -0.96 -3.48 6.75
N LEU A 64 -0.57 -2.80 7.84
CA LEU A 64 -0.06 -3.48 9.04
C LEU A 64 -1.11 -4.38 9.69
N LEU A 65 -2.36 -3.93 9.77
CA LEU A 65 -3.46 -4.74 10.30
C LEU A 65 -3.73 -5.95 9.40
N ASN A 66 -3.65 -5.81 8.08
CA ASN A 66 -3.84 -6.92 7.17
C ASN A 66 -2.73 -7.97 7.30
N LEU A 67 -1.47 -7.53 7.45
CA LEU A 67 -0.30 -8.42 7.56
C LEU A 67 -0.15 -9.05 8.95
N PHE A 68 -0.38 -8.28 10.00
CA PHE A 68 -0.06 -8.66 11.38
C PHE A 68 -1.29 -8.86 12.28
N GLY A 69 -2.49 -8.48 11.83
CA GLY A 69 -3.70 -8.51 12.65
C GLY A 69 -4.03 -9.91 13.19
N ALA A 70 -3.88 -10.95 12.37
CA ALA A 70 -4.10 -12.32 12.81
C ALA A 70 -3.13 -12.75 13.94
N TYR A 71 -1.86 -12.33 13.84
CA TYR A 71 -0.85 -12.59 14.87
C TYR A 71 -1.13 -11.81 16.15
N LEU A 72 -1.59 -10.56 16.04
CA LEU A 72 -1.99 -9.73 17.18
C LEU A 72 -3.18 -10.34 17.93
N VAL A 73 -4.23 -10.75 17.23
CA VAL A 73 -5.40 -11.41 17.84
C VAL A 73 -4.97 -12.68 18.57
N LYS A 74 -4.15 -13.52 17.92
CA LYS A 74 -3.64 -14.74 18.54
C LYS A 74 -2.82 -14.46 19.80
N ALA A 75 -1.99 -13.42 19.80
CA ALA A 75 -1.20 -13.03 20.97
C ALA A 75 -2.07 -12.52 22.13
N ILE A 76 -3.10 -11.71 21.83
CA ILE A 76 -4.04 -11.19 22.84
C ILE A 76 -4.80 -12.36 23.48
N THR A 77 -5.34 -13.27 22.68
CA THR A 77 -6.06 -14.45 23.19
C THR A 77 -5.17 -15.42 23.96
N ALA A 78 -3.84 -15.39 23.79
CA ALA A 78 -2.92 -16.22 24.55
C ALA A 78 -2.59 -15.67 25.95
N ILE A 79 -2.87 -14.38 26.20
CA ILE A 79 -2.59 -13.69 27.47
C ILE A 79 -3.83 -13.66 28.38
N ILE A 80 -5.03 -13.71 27.79
CA ILE A 80 -6.33 -13.78 28.49
C ILE A 80 -6.69 -15.24 28.76
#